data_AF-A0A483YT03-F1
#
_entry.id   AF-A0A483YT03-F1
#
_cell.length_a   1.000
_cell.length_b   1.000
_cell.length_c   1.000
_cell.angle_alpha   90.00
_cell.angle_beta   90.00
_cell.angle_gamma   90.00
#
_symmetry.space_group_name_H-M   'P 1'
#
loop_
_entity.id
_entity.type
_entity.pdbx_description
1 polymer ?
#
loop_
_entity_poly.entity_id
_entity_poly.type
_entity_poly.pdbx_seq_one_letter_code
_entity_poly.pdbx_strand_id
1 'polypeptide(L)'
;MLAFTQLILVRNKLREISESPYFSKDMHKYLSVLQEAVDKLYEKHGTIADEIITECTFFITNAVNFFTGSTTKKIPYEIVYCLNDACKKWISEETLITTALSPDMHGFYFRSVSKQSYDLLEQTLGISFEAELIQISLPEMYRRRPLCSTPLYHELGHFVDFSKGISELAILNYRSVNQGTLPIPKGPQGIVEWATLPDFIWLNHCKEFFADLFSAQFVGKSGVEFLYKLAGSHPASDTHPSTENRIKIVNDFLNNVKNPVVDMFNAVISALHKQGKIISPSLTLPLNLLDVKTT
;
A
#
# COMPACT_ATOMS: atom_id res chain seq x y z
N MET A 1 31.84 -11.80 2.62
CA MET A 1 32.23 -11.61 1.18
C MET A 1 31.02 -11.35 0.27
N LEU A 2 29.96 -12.17 0.33
CA LEU A 2 28.75 -11.96 -0.49
C LEU A 2 28.00 -10.65 -0.12
N ALA A 3 27.77 -10.40 1.17
CA ALA A 3 27.08 -9.20 1.65
C ALA A 3 27.77 -7.90 1.17
N PHE A 4 29.09 -7.83 1.34
CA PHE A 4 29.88 -6.70 0.85
C PHE A 4 29.85 -6.54 -0.68
N THR A 5 29.85 -7.65 -1.43
CA THR A 5 29.71 -7.60 -2.90
C THR A 5 28.34 -7.04 -3.30
N GLN A 6 27.26 -7.50 -2.65
CA GLN A 6 25.91 -6.99 -2.89
C GLN A 6 25.81 -5.51 -2.56
N LEU A 7 26.41 -5.06 -1.45
CA LEU A 7 26.48 -3.65 -1.07
C LEU A 7 27.15 -2.81 -2.18
N ILE A 8 28.27 -3.27 -2.74
CA ILE A 8 28.95 -2.58 -3.85
C ILE A 8 28.05 -2.49 -5.09
N LEU A 9 27.35 -3.57 -5.44
CA LEU A 9 26.45 -3.59 -6.60
C LEU A 9 25.30 -2.60 -6.43
N VAL A 10 24.67 -2.58 -5.25
CA VAL A 10 23.59 -1.64 -4.91
C VAL A 10 24.09 -0.21 -4.91
N ARG A 11 25.29 0.05 -4.37
CA ARG A 11 25.94 1.36 -4.40
C ARG A 11 26.09 1.89 -5.82
N ASN A 12 26.62 1.05 -6.72
CA ASN A 12 26.81 1.43 -8.12
C ASN A 12 25.47 1.70 -8.80
N LYS A 13 24.46 0.85 -8.54
CA LYS A 13 23.12 1.06 -9.09
C LYS A 13 22.48 2.35 -8.58
N LEU A 14 22.66 2.66 -7.31
CA LEU A 14 22.11 3.86 -6.69
C LEU A 14 22.72 5.14 -7.29
N ARG A 15 24.01 5.11 -7.65
CA ARG A 15 24.66 6.19 -8.41
C ARG A 15 24.05 6.33 -9.81
N GLU A 16 23.90 5.23 -10.54
CA GLU A 16 23.28 5.22 -11.88
C GLU A 16 21.87 5.83 -11.86
N ILE A 17 21.02 5.42 -10.92
CA ILE A 17 19.64 5.94 -10.88
C ILE A 17 19.56 7.38 -10.37
N SER A 18 20.52 7.86 -9.58
CA SER A 18 20.51 9.24 -9.08
C SER A 18 20.64 10.29 -10.19
N GLU A 19 21.19 9.90 -11.34
CA GLU A 19 21.27 10.71 -12.56
C GLU A 19 19.96 10.73 -13.36
N SER A 20 18.98 9.90 -12.97
CA SER A 20 17.70 9.81 -13.68
C SER A 20 16.82 11.04 -13.43
N PRO A 21 16.04 11.48 -14.44
CA PRO A 21 15.09 12.57 -14.27
C PRO A 21 13.83 12.08 -13.54
N TYR A 22 13.69 12.48 -12.28
CA TYR A 22 12.49 12.28 -11.47
C TYR A 22 11.54 13.48 -11.52
N PHE A 23 10.26 13.23 -11.23
CA PHE A 23 9.26 14.30 -11.20
C PHE A 23 9.36 15.19 -9.96
N SER A 24 9.81 14.63 -8.83
CA SER A 24 9.85 15.34 -7.55
C SER A 24 11.29 15.54 -7.07
N LYS A 25 11.56 16.72 -6.52
CA LYS A 25 12.80 17.00 -5.78
C LYS A 25 12.95 16.09 -4.56
N ASP A 26 11.84 15.65 -3.97
CA ASP A 26 11.86 14.79 -2.79
C ASP A 26 12.36 13.38 -3.10
N MET A 27 12.20 12.90 -4.35
CA MET A 27 12.84 11.66 -4.81
C MET A 27 14.37 11.80 -4.83
N HIS A 28 14.89 12.92 -5.31
CA HIS A 28 16.34 13.17 -5.30
C HIS A 28 16.87 13.27 -3.87
N LYS A 29 16.18 14.00 -2.98
CA LYS A 29 16.55 14.06 -1.56
C LYS A 29 16.60 12.67 -0.93
N TYR A 30 15.57 11.86 -1.14
CA TYR A 30 15.50 10.51 -0.60
C TYR A 30 16.63 9.62 -1.14
N LEU A 31 16.92 9.70 -2.44
CA LEU A 31 18.05 8.98 -3.05
C LEU A 31 19.40 9.42 -2.47
N SER A 32 19.58 10.71 -2.18
CA SER A 32 20.80 11.20 -1.52
C SER A 32 20.97 10.62 -0.11
N VAL A 33 19.88 10.48 0.66
CA VAL A 33 19.93 9.83 1.98
C VAL A 33 20.27 8.33 1.85
N LEU A 34 19.70 7.63 0.86
CA LEU A 34 20.10 6.25 0.56
C LEU A 34 21.58 6.15 0.17
N GLN A 35 22.12 7.13 -0.58
CA GLN A 35 23.52 7.14 -1.00
C GLN A 35 24.44 7.30 0.20
N GLU A 36 24.11 8.22 1.10
CA GLU A 36 24.81 8.39 2.36
C GLU A 36 24.80 7.09 3.19
N ALA A 37 23.66 6.39 3.24
CA ALA A 37 23.56 5.12 3.95
C ALA A 37 24.46 4.04 3.38
N VAL A 38 24.45 3.86 2.06
CA VAL A 38 25.31 2.88 1.41
C VAL A 38 26.80 3.24 1.55
N ASP A 39 27.14 4.52 1.44
CA ASP A 39 28.52 4.99 1.61
C ASP A 39 29.03 4.74 3.04
N LYS A 40 28.23 5.06 4.07
CA LYS A 40 28.59 4.77 5.46
C LYS A 40 28.70 3.27 5.74
N LEU A 41 27.81 2.44 5.18
CA LEU A 41 27.91 0.98 5.28
C LEU A 41 29.20 0.46 4.63
N TYR A 42 29.56 1.01 3.47
CA TYR A 42 30.78 0.64 2.76
C TYR A 42 32.03 1.02 3.55
N GLU A 43 32.08 2.23 4.11
CA GLU A 43 33.21 2.69 4.94
C GLU A 43 33.35 1.86 6.23
N LYS A 44 32.22 1.50 6.85
CA LYS A 44 32.17 0.79 8.14
C LYS A 44 32.05 -0.74 8.01
N HIS A 45 32.17 -1.31 6.82
CA HIS A 45 31.89 -2.73 6.57
C HIS A 45 32.72 -3.71 7.42
N GLY A 46 33.92 -3.31 7.89
CA GLY A 46 34.75 -4.14 8.78
C GLY A 46 34.38 -4.05 10.26
N THR A 47 33.43 -3.17 10.62
CA THR A 47 33.02 -2.90 12.02
C THR A 47 31.56 -3.22 12.29
N ILE A 48 30.73 -3.25 11.24
CA ILE A 48 29.31 -3.58 11.31
C ILE A 48 29.16 -5.08 11.01
N ALA A 49 28.29 -5.77 11.74
CA ALA A 49 28.00 -7.18 11.50
C ALA A 49 27.44 -7.42 10.08
N ASP A 50 27.85 -8.52 9.44
CA ASP A 50 27.46 -8.87 8.07
C ASP A 50 25.92 -9.01 7.92
N GLU A 51 25.22 -9.41 8.98
CA GLU A 51 23.75 -9.52 9.03
C GLU A 51 23.09 -8.16 8.88
N ILE A 52 23.58 -7.14 9.61
CA ILE A 52 23.08 -5.77 9.54
C ILE A 52 23.34 -5.18 8.15
N ILE A 53 24.54 -5.43 7.59
CA ILE A 53 24.87 -5.01 6.23
C ILE A 53 23.90 -5.65 5.24
N THR A 54 23.60 -6.95 5.40
CA THR A 54 22.68 -7.68 4.52
C THR A 54 21.27 -7.11 4.59
N GLU A 55 20.75 -6.87 5.79
CA GLU A 55 19.40 -6.33 6.00
C GLU A 55 19.25 -4.91 5.43
N CYS A 56 20.22 -4.03 5.71
CA CYS A 56 20.24 -2.68 5.15
C CYS A 56 20.37 -2.71 3.62
N THR A 57 21.25 -3.56 3.09
CA THR A 57 21.44 -3.72 1.64
C THR A 57 20.15 -4.21 0.98
N PHE A 58 19.43 -5.15 1.60
CA PHE A 58 18.14 -5.62 1.09
C PHE A 58 17.10 -4.49 1.05
N PHE A 59 16.95 -3.74 2.15
CA PHE A 59 16.06 -2.57 2.18
C PHE A 59 16.39 -1.56 1.07
N ILE A 60 17.66 -1.18 0.92
CA ILE A 60 18.09 -0.20 -0.08
C ILE A 60 17.89 -0.72 -1.50
N THR A 61 18.16 -2.01 -1.75
CA THR A 61 17.89 -2.67 -3.04
C THR A 61 16.41 -2.57 -3.41
N ASN A 62 15.54 -2.81 -2.43
CA ASN A 62 14.09 -2.75 -2.63
C ASN A 62 13.62 -1.35 -2.98
N ALA A 63 14.14 -0.32 -2.30
CA ALA A 63 13.87 1.07 -2.63
C ALA A 63 14.36 1.38 -4.06
N VAL A 64 15.62 1.06 -4.37
CA VAL A 64 16.24 1.26 -5.70
C VAL A 64 15.38 0.68 -6.82
N ASN A 65 14.87 -0.55 -6.65
CA ASN A 65 14.04 -1.20 -7.67
C ASN A 65 12.78 -0.37 -8.00
N PHE A 66 12.13 0.22 -7.01
CA PHE A 66 10.96 1.07 -7.22
C PHE A 66 11.34 2.47 -7.71
N PHE A 67 12.50 3.00 -7.34
CA PHE A 67 12.98 4.23 -7.97
C PHE A 67 13.20 4.08 -9.47
N THR A 68 13.64 2.91 -9.98
CA THR A 68 13.83 2.74 -11.43
C THR A 68 12.54 2.91 -12.24
N GLY A 69 11.37 2.60 -11.65
CA GLY A 69 10.07 2.76 -12.30
C GLY A 69 9.46 4.15 -12.15
N SER A 70 9.97 4.96 -11.21
CA SER A 70 9.42 6.28 -10.80
C SER A 70 9.87 7.46 -11.67
N THR A 71 10.50 7.18 -12.82
CA THR A 71 11.04 8.23 -13.69
C THR A 71 9.97 8.89 -14.55
N THR A 72 10.26 10.11 -15.00
CA THR A 72 9.32 10.95 -15.77
C THR A 72 8.73 10.31 -17.03
N LYS A 73 9.40 9.29 -17.57
CA LYS A 73 9.06 8.64 -18.83
C LYS A 73 8.16 7.41 -18.66
N LYS A 74 8.03 6.89 -17.43
CA LYS A 74 7.44 5.57 -17.17
C LYS A 74 5.97 5.66 -16.82
N ILE A 75 5.64 6.36 -15.75
CA ILE A 75 4.27 6.48 -15.22
C ILE A 75 3.82 7.94 -15.28
N PRO A 76 2.58 8.23 -15.73
CA PRO A 76 2.04 9.58 -15.77
C PRO A 76 2.08 10.23 -14.38
N TYR A 77 2.55 11.48 -14.35
CA TYR A 77 2.64 12.26 -13.12
C TYR A 77 1.27 12.38 -12.43
N GLU A 78 0.21 12.52 -13.21
CA GLU A 78 -1.16 12.70 -12.76
C GLU A 78 -1.62 11.52 -11.89
N ILE A 79 -1.18 10.30 -12.20
CA ILE A 79 -1.50 9.13 -11.38
C ILE A 79 -0.85 9.24 -10.00
N VAL A 80 0.45 9.56 -9.95
CA VAL A 80 1.18 9.71 -8.69
C VAL A 80 0.65 10.90 -7.89
N TYR A 81 0.30 11.99 -8.56
CA TYR A 81 -0.31 13.17 -7.93
C TYR A 81 -1.64 12.82 -7.26
N CYS A 82 -2.56 12.16 -7.97
CA CYS A 82 -3.85 11.78 -7.40
C CYS A 82 -3.73 10.78 -6.24
N LEU A 83 -2.79 9.84 -6.32
CA LEU A 83 -2.51 8.91 -5.22
C LEU A 83 -1.95 9.63 -3.99
N ASN A 84 -1.03 10.60 -4.19
CA ASN A 84 -0.54 11.44 -3.09
C ASN A 84 -1.67 12.26 -2.44
N ASP A 85 -2.56 12.85 -3.24
CA ASP A 85 -3.74 13.57 -2.71
C ASP A 85 -4.66 12.65 -1.89
N ALA A 86 -4.92 11.44 -2.39
CA ALA A 86 -5.70 10.44 -1.66
C ALA A 86 -5.03 10.03 -0.33
N CYS A 87 -3.71 9.83 -0.34
CA CYS A 87 -2.94 9.46 0.84
C CYS A 87 -2.97 10.55 1.93
N LYS A 88 -2.78 11.82 1.52
CA LYS A 88 -2.79 13.00 2.43
C LYS A 88 -4.13 13.27 3.08
N LYS A 89 -5.23 12.69 2.58
CA LYS A 89 -6.54 12.74 3.24
C LYS A 89 -6.66 11.76 4.41
N TRP A 90 -5.73 10.82 4.51
CA TRP A 90 -5.76 9.74 5.50
C TRP A 90 -4.64 9.84 6.53
N ILE A 91 -3.44 10.19 6.11
CA ILE A 91 -2.26 10.24 6.98
C ILE A 91 -1.58 11.59 6.90
N SER A 92 -1.03 12.04 8.03
CA SER A 92 -0.34 13.33 8.15
C SER A 92 1.17 13.20 8.01
N GLU A 93 1.70 11.99 8.18
CA GLU A 93 3.12 11.71 8.01
C GLU A 93 3.56 11.98 6.56
N GLU A 94 4.77 12.49 6.41
CA GLU A 94 5.37 12.70 5.11
C GLU A 94 5.63 11.35 4.45
N THR A 95 5.20 11.21 3.20
CA THR A 95 5.31 9.98 2.43
C THR A 95 5.79 10.23 1.02
N LEU A 96 6.46 9.23 0.45
CA LEU A 96 6.98 9.28 -0.90
C LEU A 96 6.54 8.05 -1.69
N ILE A 97 5.63 8.25 -2.64
CA ILE A 97 5.22 7.20 -3.57
C ILE A 97 6.34 6.93 -4.58
N THR A 98 6.80 5.69 -4.60
CA THR A 98 7.68 5.13 -5.62
C THR A 98 7.02 3.94 -6.28
N THR A 99 7.30 3.76 -7.56
CA THR A 99 6.55 2.85 -8.42
C THR A 99 7.45 1.88 -9.18
N ALA A 100 7.12 0.60 -9.19
CA ALA A 100 7.78 -0.39 -10.06
C ALA A 100 6.90 -0.76 -11.26
N LEU A 101 7.52 -1.12 -12.38
CA LEU A 101 6.81 -1.72 -13.52
C LEU A 101 6.96 -3.23 -13.45
N SER A 102 5.83 -3.93 -13.34
CA SER A 102 5.79 -5.40 -13.35
C SER A 102 5.62 -5.93 -14.78
N PRO A 103 6.35 -6.99 -15.17
CA PRO A 103 6.07 -7.69 -16.43
C PRO A 103 4.76 -8.50 -16.38
N ASP A 104 4.23 -8.79 -15.18
CA ASP A 104 2.98 -9.52 -14.98
C ASP A 104 1.76 -8.59 -15.19
N MET A 105 0.78 -9.06 -15.97
CA MET A 105 -0.49 -8.37 -16.23
C MET A 105 -1.35 -8.19 -14.98
N HIS A 106 -1.14 -9.03 -13.96
CA HIS A 106 -1.79 -8.94 -12.64
C HIS A 106 -0.90 -8.27 -11.59
N GLY A 107 0.27 -7.77 -11.97
CA GLY A 107 1.31 -7.24 -11.08
C GLY A 107 1.00 -5.88 -10.45
N PHE A 108 -0.26 -5.63 -10.07
CA PHE A 108 -0.61 -4.61 -9.09
C PHE A 108 -0.33 -5.17 -7.71
N TYR A 109 0.55 -4.52 -6.96
CA TYR A 109 0.81 -4.88 -5.58
C TYR A 109 1.44 -3.72 -4.83
N PHE A 110 1.06 -3.57 -3.57
CA PHE A 110 1.80 -2.82 -2.58
C PHE A 110 2.90 -3.68 -1.96
N ARG A 111 4.07 -3.08 -1.76
CA ARG A 111 5.15 -3.67 -0.99
C ARG A 111 5.34 -2.89 0.30
N SER A 112 5.11 -3.55 1.43
CA SER A 112 5.40 -2.96 2.73
C SER A 112 6.89 -2.72 2.92
N VAL A 113 7.19 -1.60 3.57
CA VAL A 113 8.52 -1.24 4.03
C VAL A 113 8.49 -1.33 5.55
N SER A 114 9.37 -2.15 6.13
CA SER A 114 9.40 -2.34 7.58
C SER A 114 9.93 -1.09 8.28
N LYS A 115 9.23 -0.63 9.32
CA LYS A 115 9.71 0.45 10.18
C LYS A 115 11.06 0.13 10.83
N GLN A 116 11.28 -1.15 11.13
CA GLN A 116 12.54 -1.65 11.68
C GLN A 116 13.75 -1.35 10.79
N SER A 117 13.56 -1.29 9.46
CA SER A 117 14.65 -0.96 8.54
C SER A 117 15.10 0.51 8.68
N TYR A 118 14.17 1.43 8.95
CA TYR A 118 14.50 2.83 9.25
C TYR A 118 15.19 2.93 10.61
N ASP A 119 14.62 2.30 11.64
CA ASP A 119 15.17 2.30 12.99
C ASP A 119 16.60 1.71 13.02
N LEU A 120 16.84 0.65 12.24
CA LEU A 120 18.15 0.02 12.12
C LEU A 120 19.20 0.95 11.48
N LEU A 121 18.84 1.66 10.41
CA LEU A 121 19.72 2.64 9.77
C LEU A 121 20.03 3.82 10.69
N GLU A 122 19.04 4.30 11.44
CA GLU A 122 19.22 5.38 12.40
C GLU A 122 20.15 4.95 13.55
N GLN A 123 19.89 3.80 14.18
CA GLN A 123 20.68 3.29 15.29
C GLN A 123 22.12 2.93 14.89
N THR A 124 22.31 2.38 13.69
CA THR A 124 23.62 1.90 13.23
C THR A 124 24.47 3.02 12.61
N LEU A 125 23.85 3.93 11.85
CA LEU A 125 24.56 4.90 10.99
C LEU A 125 24.24 6.36 11.32
N GLY A 126 23.27 6.61 12.20
CA GLY A 126 22.75 7.96 12.47
C GLY A 126 22.05 8.57 11.27
N ILE A 127 21.43 7.75 10.42
CA ILE A 127 20.72 8.20 9.22
C ILE A 127 19.21 8.09 9.44
N SER A 128 18.51 9.20 9.29
CA SER A 128 17.06 9.27 9.35
C SER A 128 16.48 9.69 7.99
N PHE A 129 15.22 9.31 7.76
CA PHE A 129 14.48 9.64 6.55
C PHE A 129 13.31 10.55 6.92
N GLU A 130 13.11 11.62 6.15
CA GLU A 130 12.02 12.58 6.40
C GLU A 130 10.65 12.03 5.98
N ALA A 131 10.61 11.07 5.06
CA ALA A 131 9.39 10.50 4.51
C ALA A 131 9.40 8.97 4.54
N GLU A 132 8.24 8.35 4.70
CA GLU A 132 8.09 6.90 4.53
C GLU A 132 7.84 6.55 3.05
N LEU A 133 8.52 5.53 2.53
CA LEU A 133 8.28 5.02 1.18
C LEU A 133 6.95 4.27 1.07
N ILE A 134 6.15 4.68 0.08
CA ILE A 134 5.01 3.92 -0.41
C ILE A 134 5.45 3.25 -1.71
N GLN A 135 5.63 1.93 -1.68
CA GLN A 135 6.12 1.16 -2.82
C GLN A 135 4.99 0.42 -3.50
N ILE A 136 4.52 0.92 -4.64
CA ILE A 136 3.42 0.31 -5.41
C ILE A 136 3.86 -0.13 -6.80
N SER A 137 3.37 -1.27 -7.26
CA SER A 137 3.67 -1.79 -8.59
C SER A 137 2.45 -1.66 -9.50
N LEU A 138 2.70 -1.44 -10.79
CA LEU A 138 1.71 -1.66 -11.84
C LEU A 138 2.28 -2.47 -12.99
N PRO A 139 1.44 -3.20 -13.74
CA PRO A 139 1.84 -3.86 -14.97
C PRO A 139 2.39 -2.87 -16.01
N GLU A 140 3.51 -3.21 -16.63
CA GLU A 140 4.17 -2.38 -17.64
C GLU A 140 3.25 -2.05 -18.81
N MET A 141 2.40 -2.99 -19.21
CA MET A 141 1.45 -2.80 -20.31
C MET A 141 0.43 -1.67 -20.05
N TYR A 142 0.15 -1.34 -18.78
CA TYR A 142 -0.80 -0.30 -18.38
C TYR A 142 -0.13 1.04 -18.06
N ARG A 143 1.21 1.14 -18.15
CA ARG A 143 1.97 2.32 -17.71
C ARG A 143 1.52 3.64 -18.33
N ARG A 144 0.93 3.64 -19.53
CA ARG A 144 0.40 4.84 -20.23
C ARG A 144 -1.11 4.78 -20.43
N ARG A 145 -1.80 4.01 -19.59
CA ARG A 145 -3.25 3.84 -19.61
C ARG A 145 -3.80 4.27 -18.24
N PRO A 146 -3.97 5.58 -17.99
CA PRO A 146 -4.41 6.09 -16.68
C PRO A 146 -5.68 5.44 -16.14
N LEU A 147 -6.65 5.14 -17.01
CA LEU A 147 -7.90 4.45 -16.62
C LEU A 147 -7.69 3.01 -16.14
N CYS A 148 -6.59 2.37 -16.54
CA CYS A 148 -6.19 1.04 -16.08
C CYS A 148 -5.36 1.10 -14.79
N SER A 149 -5.10 2.29 -14.24
CA SER A 149 -4.34 2.48 -13.00
C SER A 149 -5.24 2.63 -11.77
N THR A 150 -6.57 2.48 -11.91
CA THR A 150 -7.51 2.51 -10.79
C THR A 150 -7.20 1.49 -9.68
N PRO A 151 -6.61 0.30 -9.94
CA PRO A 151 -6.20 -0.61 -8.87
C PRO A 151 -5.12 -0.03 -7.95
N LEU A 152 -4.35 0.97 -8.36
CA LEU A 152 -3.32 1.56 -7.50
C LEU A 152 -3.90 2.22 -6.23
N TYR A 153 -5.18 2.60 -6.25
CA TYR A 153 -5.85 3.08 -5.04
C TYR A 153 -6.12 1.95 -4.06
N HIS A 154 -6.35 0.72 -4.53
CA HIS A 154 -6.45 -0.46 -3.67
C HIS A 154 -5.10 -0.73 -3.01
N GLU A 155 -4.01 -0.71 -3.79
CA GLU A 155 -2.65 -0.86 -3.25
C GLU A 155 -2.29 0.24 -2.24
N LEU A 156 -2.71 1.49 -2.50
CA LEU A 156 -2.55 2.57 -1.54
C LEU A 156 -3.39 2.34 -0.26
N GLY A 157 -4.57 1.74 -0.39
CA GLY A 157 -5.38 1.30 0.74
C GLY A 157 -4.65 0.29 1.61
N HIS A 158 -3.93 -0.68 1.03
CA HIS A 158 -3.08 -1.58 1.80
C HIS A 158 -1.97 -0.86 2.55
N PHE A 159 -1.35 0.16 1.96
CA PHE A 159 -0.36 0.96 2.66
C PHE A 159 -0.96 1.67 3.88
N VAL A 160 -2.11 2.34 3.71
CA VAL A 160 -2.78 3.04 4.81
C VAL A 160 -3.18 2.07 5.92
N ASP A 161 -3.71 0.90 5.56
CA ASP A 161 -4.05 -0.15 6.51
C ASP A 161 -2.81 -0.64 7.28
N PHE A 162 -1.75 -1.00 6.56
CA PHE A 162 -0.50 -1.49 7.14
C PHE A 162 0.14 -0.44 8.08
N SER A 163 0.14 0.84 7.69
CA SER A 163 0.71 1.93 8.49
C SER A 163 -0.06 2.17 9.79
N LYS A 164 -1.37 1.95 9.80
CA LYS A 164 -2.27 2.34 10.90
C LYS A 164 -2.90 1.17 11.65
N GLY A 165 -2.70 -0.06 11.19
CA GLY A 165 -3.26 -1.27 11.77
C GLY A 165 -4.79 -1.30 11.76
N ILE A 166 -5.43 -0.75 10.71
CA ILE A 166 -6.89 -0.57 10.69
C ILE A 166 -7.61 -1.91 10.73
N SER A 167 -7.23 -2.85 9.86
CA SER A 167 -7.80 -4.20 9.80
C SER A 167 -7.51 -5.02 11.05
N GLU A 168 -6.33 -4.84 11.66
CA GLU A 168 -5.93 -5.51 12.90
C GLU A 168 -6.82 -5.05 14.06
N LEU A 169 -7.01 -3.73 14.19
CA LEU A 169 -7.91 -3.14 15.18
C LEU A 169 -9.38 -3.48 14.88
N ALA A 170 -9.78 -3.57 13.62
CA ALA A 170 -11.12 -3.98 13.23
C ALA A 170 -11.44 -5.40 13.69
N ILE A 171 -10.50 -6.33 13.56
CA ILE A 171 -10.66 -7.71 14.05
C ILE A 171 -10.75 -7.75 15.57
N LEU A 172 -9.92 -7.00 16.27
CA LEU A 172 -9.97 -6.92 17.74
C LEU A 172 -11.28 -6.31 18.24
N ASN A 173 -11.76 -5.25 17.61
CA ASN A 173 -13.05 -4.63 17.90
C ASN A 173 -14.22 -5.59 17.60
N TYR A 174 -14.16 -6.27 16.45
CA TYR A 174 -15.13 -7.30 16.05
C TYR A 174 -15.29 -8.40 17.11
N ARG A 175 -14.16 -8.96 17.57
CA ARG A 175 -14.13 -10.04 18.56
C ARG A 175 -14.67 -9.63 19.92
N SER A 176 -14.57 -8.35 20.27
CA SER A 176 -14.91 -7.85 21.61
C SER A 176 -16.33 -7.31 21.73
N VAL A 177 -16.92 -6.74 20.67
CA VAL A 177 -18.12 -5.90 20.83
C VAL A 177 -19.38 -6.39 20.10
N ASN A 178 -19.29 -6.89 18.87
CA ASN A 178 -20.47 -6.86 17.99
C ASN A 178 -20.88 -8.14 17.25
N GLN A 179 -20.14 -9.26 17.34
CA GLN A 179 -20.45 -10.46 16.55
C GLN A 179 -20.76 -10.13 15.05
N GLY A 180 -20.17 -9.06 14.52
CA GLY A 180 -20.50 -8.47 13.21
C GLY A 180 -19.85 -9.22 12.05
N THR A 181 -20.68 -9.80 11.18
CA THR A 181 -20.25 -10.73 10.15
C THR A 181 -19.42 -10.05 9.05
N LEU A 182 -18.12 -10.36 8.97
CA LEU A 182 -17.52 -10.42 7.64
C LEU A 182 -18.42 -11.34 6.78
N PRO A 183 -18.65 -11.06 5.50
CA PRO A 183 -19.40 -11.94 4.63
C PRO A 183 -18.84 -13.36 4.75
N ILE A 184 -19.71 -14.33 5.02
CA ILE A 184 -19.26 -15.70 5.23
C ILE A 184 -18.52 -16.17 3.96
N PRO A 185 -17.27 -16.64 4.06
CA PRO A 185 -16.56 -17.14 2.90
C PRO A 185 -17.33 -18.34 2.37
N LYS A 186 -17.79 -18.22 1.12
CA LYS A 186 -18.24 -19.35 0.32
C LYS A 186 -17.02 -19.92 -0.39
N GLY A 187 -16.48 -21.00 0.17
CA GLY A 187 -15.45 -21.78 -0.49
C GLY A 187 -16.07 -22.75 -1.51
N PRO A 188 -15.25 -23.47 -2.29
CA PRO A 188 -15.72 -24.49 -3.23
C PRO A 188 -16.57 -25.60 -2.56
N GLN A 189 -16.35 -25.84 -1.27
CA GLN A 189 -17.01 -26.87 -0.47
C GLN A 189 -18.23 -26.36 0.30
N GLY A 190 -18.62 -25.09 0.11
CA GLY A 190 -19.77 -24.47 0.78
C GLY A 190 -19.41 -23.34 1.73
N ILE A 191 -20.34 -23.06 2.65
CA ILE A 191 -20.24 -22.01 3.66
C ILE A 191 -19.25 -22.47 4.73
N VAL A 192 -18.20 -21.69 4.97
CA VAL A 192 -17.22 -21.97 6.04
C VAL A 192 -17.48 -21.05 7.23
N GLU A 193 -17.69 -21.62 8.41
CA GLU A 193 -17.87 -20.81 9.62
C GLU A 193 -16.59 -20.09 10.00
N TRP A 194 -16.68 -18.78 9.98
CA TRP A 194 -15.69 -17.81 10.43
C TRP A 194 -15.02 -18.17 11.77
N ALA A 195 -15.76 -18.72 12.74
CA ALA A 195 -15.23 -19.11 14.05
C ALA A 195 -14.19 -20.25 14.00
N THR A 196 -14.15 -21.00 12.89
CA THR A 196 -13.23 -22.13 12.71
C THR A 196 -11.99 -21.77 11.89
N LEU A 197 -11.96 -20.57 11.31
CA LEU A 197 -10.86 -20.11 10.46
C LEU A 197 -9.73 -19.48 11.30
N PRO A 198 -8.45 -19.79 10.98
CA PRO A 198 -7.30 -19.11 11.58
C PRO A 198 -7.33 -17.58 11.46
N ASP A 199 -6.79 -16.90 12.47
CA ASP A 199 -6.72 -15.44 12.57
C ASP A 199 -6.10 -14.75 11.35
N PHE A 200 -5.12 -15.38 10.72
CA PHE A 200 -4.46 -14.80 9.55
C PHE A 200 -5.40 -14.73 8.33
N ILE A 201 -6.35 -15.66 8.18
CA ILE A 201 -7.33 -15.65 7.08
C ILE A 201 -8.29 -14.48 7.24
N TRP A 202 -8.77 -14.28 8.47
CA TRP A 202 -9.57 -13.10 8.83
C TRP A 202 -8.85 -11.81 8.49
N LEU A 203 -7.58 -11.70 8.90
CA LEU A 203 -6.77 -10.51 8.66
C LEU A 203 -6.58 -10.24 7.18
N ASN A 204 -6.27 -11.27 6.39
CA ASN A 204 -6.14 -11.14 4.94
C ASN A 204 -7.44 -10.64 4.31
N HIS A 205 -8.60 -11.18 4.70
CA HIS A 205 -9.89 -10.76 4.15
C HIS A 205 -10.26 -9.33 4.56
N CYS A 206 -10.03 -8.97 5.82
CA CYS A 206 -10.22 -7.59 6.28
C CYS A 206 -9.37 -6.60 5.49
N LYS A 207 -8.09 -6.92 5.25
CA LYS A 207 -7.17 -6.10 4.46
C LYS A 207 -7.71 -5.82 3.06
N GLU A 208 -8.22 -6.85 2.39
CA GLU A 208 -8.83 -6.72 1.05
C GLU A 208 -10.10 -5.85 1.09
N PHE A 209 -10.99 -6.08 2.04
CA PHE A 209 -12.22 -5.29 2.17
C PHE A 209 -11.95 -3.82 2.49
N PHE A 210 -10.99 -3.54 3.37
CA PHE A 210 -10.57 -2.17 3.66
C PHE A 210 -9.98 -1.51 2.41
N ALA A 211 -9.05 -2.17 1.73
CA ALA A 211 -8.40 -1.62 0.53
C ALA A 211 -9.41 -1.35 -0.60
N ASP A 212 -10.41 -2.22 -0.77
CA ASP A 212 -11.52 -1.99 -1.71
C ASP A 212 -12.39 -0.80 -1.34
N LEU A 213 -12.77 -0.68 -0.06
CA LEU A 213 -13.57 0.43 0.43
C LEU A 213 -12.81 1.75 0.32
N PHE A 214 -11.53 1.76 0.70
CA PHE A 214 -10.63 2.90 0.54
C PHE A 214 -10.56 3.33 -0.93
N SER A 215 -10.32 2.37 -1.84
CA SER A 215 -10.25 2.63 -3.28
C SER A 215 -11.57 3.24 -3.81
N ALA A 216 -12.70 2.69 -3.36
CA ALA A 216 -14.02 3.14 -3.77
C ALA A 216 -14.32 4.61 -3.40
N GLN A 217 -13.65 5.20 -2.40
CA GLN A 217 -13.82 6.62 -2.05
C GLN A 217 -13.28 7.58 -3.11
N PHE A 218 -12.32 7.12 -3.92
CA PHE A 218 -11.62 7.96 -4.87
C PHE A 218 -12.01 7.66 -6.32
N VAL A 219 -12.17 6.36 -6.64
CA VAL A 219 -12.44 5.91 -8.01
C VAL A 219 -13.77 5.17 -8.14
N GLY A 220 -14.59 5.11 -7.08
CA GLY A 220 -15.87 4.42 -7.12
C GLY A 220 -15.73 2.95 -7.51
N LYS A 221 -16.64 2.44 -8.34
CA LYS A 221 -16.67 1.03 -8.74
C LYS A 221 -15.49 0.62 -9.63
N SER A 222 -14.82 1.55 -10.30
CA SER A 222 -13.80 1.19 -11.30
C SER A 222 -12.54 0.59 -10.69
N GLY A 223 -12.25 0.84 -9.41
CA GLY A 223 -11.14 0.16 -8.71
C GLY A 223 -11.39 -1.34 -8.63
N VAL A 224 -12.58 -1.69 -8.15
CA VAL A 224 -12.95 -3.08 -7.88
C VAL A 224 -13.30 -3.85 -9.17
N GLU A 225 -14.05 -3.23 -10.09
CA GLU A 225 -14.46 -3.87 -11.35
C GLU A 225 -13.28 -4.22 -12.26
N PHE A 226 -12.26 -3.38 -12.29
CA PHE A 226 -11.08 -3.64 -13.12
C PHE A 226 -10.31 -4.85 -12.61
N LEU A 227 -10.07 -4.93 -11.29
CA LEU A 227 -9.44 -6.10 -10.67
C LEU A 227 -10.22 -7.38 -10.97
N TYR A 228 -11.55 -7.34 -10.94
CA TYR A 228 -12.36 -8.52 -11.28
C TYR A 228 -12.41 -8.86 -12.75
N LYS A 229 -12.31 -7.88 -13.65
CA LYS A 229 -12.19 -8.16 -15.09
C LYS A 229 -10.87 -8.85 -15.40
N LEU A 230 -9.81 -8.56 -14.64
CA LEU A 230 -8.53 -9.23 -14.76
C LEU A 230 -8.53 -10.62 -14.10
N ALA A 231 -8.95 -10.71 -12.84
CA ALA A 231 -8.89 -11.95 -12.09
C ALA A 231 -10.02 -12.92 -12.46
N GLY A 232 -11.18 -12.43 -12.87
CA GLY A 232 -12.39 -13.24 -13.02
C GLY A 232 -13.10 -13.50 -11.68
N SER A 233 -14.08 -14.41 -11.72
CA SER A 233 -14.89 -14.78 -10.56
C SER A 233 -14.23 -15.91 -9.78
N HIS A 234 -13.66 -15.60 -8.62
CA HIS A 234 -13.00 -16.58 -7.75
C HIS A 234 -13.79 -16.81 -6.45
N PRO A 235 -13.86 -18.06 -5.96
CA PRO A 235 -14.34 -18.34 -4.61
C PRO A 235 -13.36 -17.77 -3.58
N ALA A 236 -13.79 -17.73 -2.32
CA ALA A 236 -12.90 -17.33 -1.22
C ALA A 236 -11.72 -18.30 -1.08
N SER A 237 -10.55 -17.77 -0.68
CA SER A 237 -9.33 -18.51 -0.36
C SER A 237 -8.73 -18.03 0.95
N ASP A 238 -7.64 -18.64 1.42
CA ASP A 238 -6.95 -18.23 2.65
C ASP A 238 -6.36 -16.81 2.58
N THR A 239 -6.14 -16.33 1.36
CA THR A 239 -5.48 -15.04 1.10
C THR A 239 -6.44 -13.96 0.65
N HIS A 240 -7.60 -14.31 0.06
CA HIS A 240 -8.53 -13.33 -0.49
C HIS A 240 -10.00 -13.71 -0.26
N PRO A 241 -10.89 -12.73 -0.02
CA PRO A 241 -12.32 -12.97 -0.06
C PRO A 241 -12.79 -13.27 -1.48
N SER A 242 -13.98 -13.87 -1.60
CA SER A 242 -14.57 -14.12 -2.92
C SER A 242 -14.82 -12.82 -3.67
N THR A 243 -14.70 -12.89 -5.00
CA THR A 243 -15.02 -11.77 -5.90
C THR A 243 -16.43 -11.22 -5.61
N GLU A 244 -17.41 -12.10 -5.41
CA GLU A 244 -18.79 -11.73 -5.09
C GLU A 244 -18.90 -10.87 -3.82
N ASN A 245 -18.26 -11.28 -2.72
CA ASN A 245 -18.34 -10.59 -1.44
C ASN A 245 -17.71 -9.20 -1.51
N ARG A 246 -16.55 -9.11 -2.16
CA ARG A 246 -15.84 -7.84 -2.33
C ARG A 246 -16.64 -6.86 -3.21
N ILE A 247 -17.21 -7.30 -4.33
CA ILE A 247 -18.14 -6.49 -5.16
C ILE A 247 -19.31 -6.01 -4.32
N LYS A 248 -19.91 -6.91 -3.53
CA LYS A 248 -21.09 -6.60 -2.72
C LYS A 248 -20.79 -5.49 -1.72
N ILE A 249 -19.70 -5.58 -0.96
CA ILE A 249 -19.34 -4.58 0.04
C ILE A 249 -19.12 -3.20 -0.60
N VAL A 250 -18.39 -3.14 -1.72
CA VAL A 250 -18.18 -1.88 -2.46
C VAL A 250 -19.50 -1.31 -2.97
N ASN A 251 -20.39 -2.15 -3.52
CA ASN A 251 -21.70 -1.70 -3.98
C ASN A 251 -22.59 -1.22 -2.84
N ASP A 252 -22.61 -1.92 -1.70
CA ASP A 252 -23.38 -1.51 -0.54
C ASP A 252 -22.89 -0.13 -0.06
N PHE A 253 -21.56 0.03 0.07
CA PHE A 253 -20.93 1.29 0.45
C PHE A 253 -21.31 2.43 -0.50
N LEU A 254 -21.09 2.26 -1.81
CA LEU A 254 -21.33 3.30 -2.81
C LEU A 254 -22.81 3.68 -2.97
N ASN A 255 -23.73 2.78 -2.65
CA ASN A 255 -25.17 3.06 -2.67
C ASN A 255 -25.72 3.49 -1.30
N ASN A 256 -24.84 3.72 -0.31
CA ASN A 256 -25.21 4.08 1.06
C ASN A 256 -26.17 3.05 1.71
N VAL A 257 -26.01 1.78 1.36
CA VAL A 257 -26.73 0.65 1.97
C VAL A 257 -26.00 0.28 3.25
N LYS A 258 -26.75 0.15 4.35
CA LYS A 258 -26.19 -0.25 5.65
C LYS A 258 -25.47 -1.60 5.51
N ASN A 259 -24.20 -1.62 5.90
CA ASN A 259 -23.35 -2.80 5.81
C ASN A 259 -22.48 -2.95 7.08
N PRO A 260 -22.55 -4.08 7.79
CA PRO A 260 -21.79 -4.28 9.04
C PRO A 260 -20.27 -4.15 8.90
N VAL A 261 -19.70 -4.50 7.75
CA VAL A 261 -18.25 -4.36 7.50
C VAL A 261 -17.86 -2.88 7.40
N VAL A 262 -18.68 -2.08 6.72
CA VAL A 262 -18.48 -0.63 6.62
C VAL A 262 -18.61 0.02 8.00
N ASP A 263 -19.63 -0.37 8.78
CA ASP A 263 -19.86 0.11 10.14
C ASP A 263 -18.66 -0.24 11.06
N MET A 264 -18.14 -1.46 10.96
CA MET A 264 -16.96 -1.92 11.70
C MET A 264 -15.73 -1.06 11.40
N PHE A 265 -15.40 -0.84 10.12
CA PHE A 265 -14.27 0.02 9.77
C PHE A 265 -14.47 1.45 10.24
N ASN A 266 -15.68 2.02 10.07
CA ASN A 266 -15.97 3.37 10.52
C ASN A 266 -15.82 3.54 12.04
N ALA A 267 -16.13 2.52 12.84
CA ALA A 267 -15.91 2.55 14.28
C ALA A 267 -14.40 2.67 14.61
N VAL A 268 -13.55 1.87 13.96
CA VAL A 268 -12.09 1.91 14.14
C VAL A 268 -11.50 3.23 13.64
N ILE A 269 -11.88 3.66 12.44
CA ILE A 269 -11.42 4.91 11.83
C ILE A 269 -11.79 6.09 12.73
N SER A 270 -13.03 6.14 13.23
CA SER A 270 -13.44 7.20 14.16
C SER A 270 -12.61 7.21 15.46
N ALA A 271 -12.26 6.03 15.99
CA ALA A 271 -11.42 5.93 17.18
C ALA A 271 -9.98 6.41 16.90
N LEU A 272 -9.37 5.99 15.78
CA LEU A 272 -8.04 6.44 15.37
C LEU A 272 -8.00 7.94 15.09
N HIS A 273 -9.03 8.48 14.46
CA HIS A 273 -9.17 9.91 14.17
C HIS A 273 -9.22 10.73 15.47
N LYS A 274 -10.02 10.31 16.46
CA LYS A 274 -10.08 10.99 17.77
C LYS A 274 -8.74 11.00 18.51
N GLN A 275 -7.88 10.03 18.22
CA GLN A 275 -6.51 9.95 18.76
C GLN A 275 -5.48 10.71 17.92
N GLY A 276 -5.90 11.37 16.83
CA GLY A 276 -5.01 12.07 15.90
C GLY A 276 -4.08 11.15 15.09
N LYS A 277 -4.41 9.85 14.97
CA LYS A 277 -3.59 8.87 14.24
C LYS A 277 -3.85 8.84 12.74
N ILE A 278 -5.05 9.27 12.34
CA ILE A 278 -5.47 9.44 10.95
C ILE A 278 -6.27 10.72 10.80
N ILE A 279 -6.25 11.30 9.60
CA ILE A 279 -6.94 12.55 9.28
C ILE A 279 -8.42 12.30 9.00
N SER A 280 -8.75 11.26 8.24
CA SER A 280 -10.14 10.99 7.88
C SER A 280 -10.96 10.49 9.07
N PRO A 281 -12.15 11.06 9.35
CA PRO A 281 -12.99 10.64 10.47
C PRO A 281 -13.81 9.37 10.19
N SER A 282 -13.99 9.01 8.91
CA SER A 282 -14.72 7.82 8.46
C SER A 282 -14.34 7.48 7.00
N LEU A 283 -14.84 6.35 6.50
CA LEU A 283 -15.01 6.16 5.06
C LEU A 283 -16.03 7.18 4.56
N THR A 284 -15.72 7.84 3.46
CA THR A 284 -16.55 8.88 2.83
C THR A 284 -16.80 8.51 1.39
N LEU A 285 -18.03 8.66 0.92
CA LEU A 285 -18.33 8.53 -0.50
C LEU A 285 -17.47 9.51 -1.31
N PRO A 286 -17.13 9.18 -2.56
CA PRO A 286 -16.62 10.17 -3.49
C PRO A 286 -17.59 11.36 -3.48
N LEU A 287 -17.08 12.57 -3.28
CA LEU A 287 -17.90 13.77 -3.46
C LEU A 287 -18.56 13.64 -4.84
N ASN A 288 -19.89 13.84 -4.91
CA ASN A 288 -20.56 13.93 -6.20
C ASN A 288 -19.79 14.95 -7.04
N LEU A 289 -19.11 14.49 -8.10
CA LEU A 289 -18.52 15.35 -9.14
C LEU A 289 -19.59 16.10 -9.95
N LEU A 290 -20.82 16.16 -9.43
CA LEU A 290 -22.00 16.79 -10.00
C LEU A 290 -22.57 17.81 -9.01
N ASP A 291 -21.72 18.74 -8.59
CA ASP A 291 -22.15 20.11 -8.29
C ASP A 291 -21.55 21.08 -9.33
N VAL A 292 -21.35 20.60 -10.56
CA VAL A 292 -21.42 21.47 -11.73
C VAL A 292 -22.88 21.87 -11.84
N LYS A 293 -23.26 22.88 -11.07
CA LYS A 293 -24.48 23.63 -11.29
C LYS A 293 -24.52 23.91 -12.79
N THR A 294 -25.52 23.33 -13.45
CA THR A 294 -26.05 23.84 -14.70
C THR A 294 -26.26 25.33 -14.50
N THR A 295 -25.30 26.11 -15.00
CA THR A 295 -25.41 27.54 -15.25
C THR A 295 -25.46 27.73 -16.75
#